data_AF-A0A935BBM7-F1
#
_entry.id   AF-A0A935BBM7-F1
#
_cell.length_a   1.000
_cell.length_b   1.000
_cell.length_c   1.000
_cell.angle_alpha   90.00
_cell.angle_beta   90.00
_cell.angle_gamma   90.00
#
_symmetry.space_group_name_H-M   'P 1'
#
loop_
_entity.id
_entity.type
_entity.pdbx_description
1 polymer ?
#
loop_
_entity_poly.entity_id
_entity_poly.type
_entity_poly.pdbx_seq_one_letter_code
_entity_poly.pdbx_strand_id
1 'polypeptide(L)'
;MELAEIATYTAFGFAFLATMYPMVFSGHLWKSQFFRRCLVISVFIALVGVILEISQVLGTWWGLTGVVMFIPIFYVGNFQFWRKIFLRYFGTEPYVTSSASTVGSIPLDTFTSEGQDGETRKFAKDRRVGSADFLFSFATHLIPALSIGAAIYFLREFNK
;
A
#
# COMPACT_ATOMS: atom_id res chain seq x y z
N MET A 1 -18.21 -1.21 26.88
CA MET A 1 -17.66 -0.80 25.58
C MET A 1 -18.81 -0.30 24.76
N GLU A 2 -18.80 0.98 24.40
CA GLU A 2 -19.91 1.60 23.69
C GLU A 2 -19.95 1.10 22.23
N LEU A 3 -21.14 0.99 21.64
CA LEU A 3 -21.32 0.45 20.27
C LEU A 3 -20.48 1.21 19.24
N ALA A 4 -20.30 2.52 19.43
CA ALA A 4 -19.48 3.40 18.59
C ALA A 4 -17.99 3.06 18.64
N GLU A 5 -17.47 2.66 19.81
CA GLU A 5 -16.07 2.24 19.94
C GLU A 5 -15.82 0.95 19.16
N ILE A 6 -16.71 -0.03 19.31
CA ILE A 6 -16.62 -1.31 18.58
C ILE A 6 -16.69 -1.08 17.07
N ALA A 7 -17.60 -0.22 16.61
CA ALA A 7 -17.72 0.15 15.20
C ALA A 7 -16.44 0.82 14.68
N THR A 8 -15.83 1.70 15.48
CA THR A 8 -14.59 2.41 15.12
C THR A 8 -13.42 1.43 14.97
N TYR A 9 -13.20 0.57 15.98
CA TYR A 9 -12.13 -0.44 15.92
C TYR A 9 -12.33 -1.43 14.77
N THR A 10 -13.57 -1.80 14.49
CA THR A 10 -13.90 -2.70 13.38
C THR A 10 -13.56 -2.03 12.05
N ALA A 11 -14.05 -0.81 11.81
CA ALA A 11 -13.79 -0.06 10.57
C ALA A 11 -12.28 0.18 10.36
N PHE A 12 -11.57 0.62 11.40
CA PHE A 12 -10.14 0.89 11.32
C PHE A 12 -9.34 -0.41 11.15
N GLY A 13 -9.75 -1.49 11.81
CA GLY A 13 -9.18 -2.82 11.61
C GLY A 13 -9.33 -3.32 10.17
N PHE A 14 -10.49 -3.11 9.54
CA PHE A 14 -10.68 -3.44 8.13
C PHE A 14 -9.78 -2.62 7.20
N ALA A 15 -9.66 -1.31 7.41
CA ALA A 15 -8.74 -0.47 6.64
C ALA A 15 -7.28 -0.92 6.81
N PHE A 16 -6.89 -1.28 8.04
CA PHE A 16 -5.57 -1.80 8.32
C PHE A 16 -5.30 -3.12 7.61
N LEU A 17 -6.22 -4.10 7.68
CA LEU A 17 -6.09 -5.38 6.97
C LEU A 17 -6.02 -5.21 5.45
N ALA A 18 -6.85 -4.32 4.90
CA ALA A 18 -6.84 -4.02 3.48
C ALA A 18 -5.56 -3.34 2.99
N THR A 19 -4.84 -2.67 3.88
CA THR A 19 -3.49 -2.12 3.61
C THR A 19 -2.40 -3.17 3.79
N MET A 20 -2.48 -3.98 4.86
CA MET A 20 -1.49 -5.02 5.14
C MET A 20 -1.44 -6.08 4.04
N TYR A 21 -2.58 -6.49 3.50
CA TYR A 21 -2.64 -7.52 2.47
C TYR A 21 -1.77 -7.20 1.23
N PRO A 22 -1.92 -6.06 0.54
CA PRO A 22 -1.03 -5.69 -0.56
C PRO A 22 0.39 -5.31 -0.10
N MET A 23 0.62 -5.01 1.17
CA MET A 23 1.95 -4.76 1.71
C MET A 23 2.76 -6.05 1.86
N VAL A 24 2.15 -7.08 2.44
CA VAL A 24 2.74 -8.43 2.59
C VAL A 24 2.96 -9.07 1.22
N PHE A 25 1.98 -8.94 0.32
CA PHE A 25 2.05 -9.47 -1.04
C PHE A 25 2.41 -8.38 -2.06
N SER A 26 3.33 -7.49 -1.71
CA SER A 26 3.73 -6.36 -2.57
C SER A 26 4.35 -6.80 -3.90
N GLY A 27 5.00 -7.97 -3.96
CA GLY A 27 5.40 -8.61 -5.23
C GLY A 27 4.20 -8.99 -6.13
N HIS A 28 3.03 -9.29 -5.56
CA HIS A 28 1.86 -9.59 -6.38
C HIS A 28 1.18 -8.34 -6.96
N LEU A 29 1.49 -7.12 -6.47
CA LEU A 29 0.98 -5.87 -7.04
C LEU A 29 1.45 -5.62 -8.48
N TRP A 30 2.46 -6.36 -8.94
CA TRP A 30 2.88 -6.40 -10.33
C TRP A 30 1.82 -7.02 -11.26
N LYS A 31 0.99 -7.94 -10.76
CA LYS A 31 -0.05 -8.66 -11.51
C LYS A 31 -1.28 -7.78 -11.66
N SER A 32 -1.73 -7.57 -12.89
CA SER A 32 -2.85 -6.67 -13.22
C SER A 32 -4.13 -7.03 -12.47
N GLN A 33 -4.45 -8.32 -12.35
CA GLN A 33 -5.62 -8.82 -11.66
C GLN A 33 -5.54 -8.58 -10.14
N PHE A 34 -4.39 -8.84 -9.53
CA PHE A 34 -4.18 -8.62 -8.10
C PHE A 34 -4.25 -7.12 -7.76
N PHE A 35 -3.55 -6.28 -8.53
CA PHE A 35 -3.60 -4.83 -8.39
C PHE A 35 -5.04 -4.29 -8.51
N ARG A 36 -5.80 -4.74 -9.53
CA ARG A 36 -7.20 -4.33 -9.72
C ARG A 36 -8.06 -4.71 -8.52
N ARG A 37 -7.91 -5.92 -7.98
CA ARG A 37 -8.65 -6.36 -6.77
C ARG A 37 -8.32 -5.49 -5.56
N CYS A 38 -7.03 -5.25 -5.30
CA CYS A 38 -6.60 -4.37 -4.21
C CYS A 38 -7.12 -2.94 -4.40
N LEU A 39 -7.08 -2.41 -5.62
CA LEU A 39 -7.60 -1.07 -5.93
C LEU A 39 -9.11 -0.98 -5.69
N VAL A 40 -9.89 -1.97 -6.16
CA VAL A 40 -11.36 -1.99 -5.97
C VAL A 40 -11.71 -2.05 -4.48
N ILE A 41 -11.05 -2.92 -3.70
CA ILE A 41 -11.24 -2.99 -2.24
C ILE A 41 -10.88 -1.66 -1.59
N SER A 42 -9.76 -1.06 -2.00
CA SER A 42 -9.30 0.22 -1.44
C SER A 42 -10.26 1.37 -1.74
N VAL A 43 -10.81 1.44 -2.96
CA VAL A 43 -11.82 2.42 -3.35
C VAL A 43 -13.10 2.21 -2.54
N PHE A 44 -13.54 0.95 -2.38
CA PHE A 44 -14.72 0.63 -1.59
C PHE A 44 -14.57 1.07 -0.13
N ILE A 45 -13.42 0.78 0.49
CA ILE A 45 -13.12 1.20 1.86
C ILE A 45 -13.08 2.73 1.97
N ALA A 46 -12.45 3.42 1.01
CA ALA A 46 -12.43 4.88 1.01
C ALA A 46 -13.85 5.48 0.92
N LEU A 47 -14.72 4.92 0.07
CA LEU A 47 -16.12 5.35 -0.04
C LEU A 47 -16.90 5.12 1.25
N VAL A 48 -16.74 3.94 1.87
CA VAL A 48 -17.33 3.65 3.19
C VAL A 48 -16.82 4.65 4.23
N GLY A 49 -15.52 4.98 4.20
CA GLY A 49 -14.92 5.99 5.06
C GLY A 49 -15.55 7.37 4.90
N VAL A 50 -15.80 7.81 3.67
CA VAL A 50 -16.49 9.10 3.40
C VAL A 50 -17.91 9.08 3.98
N ILE A 51 -18.65 7.98 3.81
CA ILE A 51 -20.02 7.85 4.35
C ILE A 51 -19.99 7.89 5.89
N LEU A 52 -19.07 7.15 6.52
CA LEU A 52 -18.91 7.13 7.97
C LEU A 52 -18.49 8.50 8.53
N GLU A 53 -17.61 9.21 7.83
CA GLU A 53 -17.18 10.56 8.19
C GLU A 53 -18.34 11.56 8.09
N ILE A 54 -19.10 11.57 6.99
CA ILE A 54 -20.23 12.50 6.83
C ILE A 54 -21.34 12.21 7.85
N SER A 55 -21.60 10.94 8.13
CA SER A 55 -22.66 10.54 9.07
C SER A 55 -22.29 10.75 10.54
N GLN A 56 -21.01 10.98 10.87
CA GLN A 56 -20.50 11.19 12.23
C GLN A 56 -20.90 10.06 13.22
N VAL A 57 -21.23 8.88 12.72
CA VAL A 57 -21.74 7.75 13.53
C VAL A 57 -20.69 7.20 14.50
N LEU A 58 -19.41 7.37 14.17
CA LEU A 58 -18.30 6.85 14.97
C LEU A 58 -17.89 7.77 16.13
N GLY A 59 -18.37 9.01 16.16
CA GLY A 59 -17.99 9.98 17.21
C GLY A 59 -16.48 10.31 17.26
N THR A 60 -15.74 10.03 16.19
CA THR A 60 -14.32 10.38 16.06
C THR A 60 -14.12 11.85 15.72
N TRP A 61 -12.91 12.37 15.90
CA TRP A 61 -12.55 13.72 15.42
C TRP A 61 -12.73 13.85 13.90
N TRP A 62 -13.15 15.03 13.47
CA TRP A 62 -13.42 15.28 12.06
C TRP A 62 -12.18 15.07 11.20
N GLY A 63 -12.32 14.28 10.15
CA GLY A 63 -11.28 13.91 9.19
C GLY A 63 -10.47 12.66 9.56
N LEU A 64 -10.54 12.15 10.80
CA LEU A 64 -9.76 10.99 11.22
C LEU A 64 -10.22 9.72 10.50
N THR A 65 -11.53 9.48 10.44
CA THR A 65 -12.10 8.30 9.80
C THR A 65 -11.80 8.34 8.30
N GLY A 66 -11.94 9.50 7.67
CA GLY A 66 -11.49 9.74 6.30
C GLY A 66 -10.03 9.35 6.10
N VAL A 67 -9.10 9.92 6.86
CA VAL A 67 -7.67 9.64 6.67
C VAL A 67 -7.34 8.15 6.82
N VAL A 68 -7.86 7.48 7.85
CA VAL A 68 -7.60 6.05 8.08
C VAL A 68 -8.14 5.18 6.95
N MET A 69 -9.35 5.47 6.47
CA MET A 69 -10.00 4.68 5.42
C MET A 69 -9.38 4.93 4.03
N PHE A 70 -8.63 6.02 3.84
CA PHE A 70 -7.88 6.30 2.62
C PHE A 70 -6.47 5.67 2.59
N ILE A 71 -5.98 5.10 3.69
CA ILE A 71 -4.66 4.45 3.75
C ILE A 71 -4.46 3.38 2.66
N PRO A 72 -5.40 2.44 2.43
CA PRO A 72 -5.22 1.38 1.43
C PRO A 72 -5.04 1.93 0.01
N ILE A 73 -5.88 2.90 -0.38
CA ILE A 73 -5.84 3.48 -1.72
C ILE A 73 -4.57 4.31 -1.91
N PHE A 74 -4.13 4.99 -0.85
CA PHE A 74 -2.89 5.76 -0.89
C PHE A 74 -1.69 4.84 -1.05
N TYR A 75 -1.63 3.72 -0.33
CA TYR A 75 -0.56 2.73 -0.49
C TYR A 75 -0.52 2.13 -1.91
N VAL A 76 -1.66 1.61 -2.40
CA VAL A 76 -1.75 0.98 -3.74
C VAL A 76 -1.44 2.01 -4.85
N GLY A 77 -1.94 3.24 -4.72
CA GLY A 77 -1.65 4.33 -5.65
C GLY A 77 -0.18 4.75 -5.64
N ASN A 78 0.42 4.88 -4.45
CA ASN A 78 1.82 5.24 -4.28
C ASN A 78 2.76 4.19 -4.89
N PHE A 79 2.47 2.90 -4.69
CA PHE A 79 3.20 1.80 -5.33
C PHE A 79 3.22 1.94 -6.86
N GLN A 80 2.04 2.13 -7.47
CA GLN A 80 1.93 2.24 -8.92
C GLN A 80 2.59 3.53 -9.46
N PHE A 81 2.54 4.62 -8.70
CA PHE A 81 3.21 5.87 -9.03
C PHE A 81 4.73 5.70 -9.08
N TRP A 82 5.34 5.17 -8.02
CA TRP A 82 6.77 4.91 -7.97
C TRP A 82 7.21 3.89 -9.00
N ARG A 83 6.38 2.89 -9.28
CA ARG A 83 6.66 1.90 -10.34
C ARG A 83 6.81 2.59 -11.69
N LYS A 84 5.87 3.47 -12.05
CA LYS A 84 5.90 4.21 -13.32
C LYS A 84 7.12 5.11 -13.42
N ILE A 85 7.48 5.78 -12.32
CA ILE A 85 8.70 6.59 -12.23
C ILE A 85 9.93 5.70 -12.46
N PHE A 86 10.05 4.61 -11.69
CA PHE A 86 11.19 3.72 -11.77
C PHE A 86 11.38 3.13 -13.17
N LEU A 87 10.29 2.63 -13.78
CA LEU A 87 10.28 2.13 -15.16
C LEU A 87 10.74 3.18 -16.16
N ARG A 88 10.31 4.44 -15.99
CA ARG A 88 10.70 5.54 -16.89
C ARG A 88 12.16 5.93 -16.75
N TYR A 89 12.74 5.85 -15.56
CA TYR A 89 14.13 6.23 -15.31
C TYR A 89 15.14 5.11 -15.56
N PHE A 90 14.83 3.88 -15.15
CA PHE A 90 15.76 2.75 -15.20
C PHE A 90 15.44 1.74 -16.31
N GLY A 91 14.32 1.88 -17.02
CA GLY A 91 13.92 1.00 -18.13
C GLY A 91 13.59 -0.44 -17.72
N THR A 92 13.59 -0.75 -16.43
CA THR A 92 13.38 -2.09 -15.87
C THR A 92 12.46 -2.02 -14.66
N GLU A 93 11.75 -3.11 -14.36
CA GLU A 93 10.93 -3.16 -13.14
C GLU A 93 11.80 -3.26 -11.89
N PRO A 94 11.48 -2.52 -10.81
CA PRO A 94 12.21 -2.64 -9.56
C PRO A 94 11.89 -3.95 -8.86
N TYR A 95 12.88 -4.52 -8.18
CA TYR A 95 12.65 -5.62 -7.25
C TYR A 95 12.06 -5.07 -5.95
N VAL A 96 11.03 -5.73 -5.44
CA VAL A 96 10.58 -5.51 -4.07
C VAL A 96 11.62 -6.15 -3.16
N THR A 97 12.35 -5.32 -2.41
CA THR A 97 13.43 -5.77 -1.53
C THR A 97 12.86 -6.18 -0.19
N SER A 98 13.38 -7.28 0.38
CA SER A 98 13.17 -7.63 1.78
C SER A 98 14.48 -7.56 2.56
N SER A 99 14.41 -7.70 3.89
CA SER A 99 15.60 -7.85 4.74
C SER A 99 16.47 -9.05 4.37
N ALA A 100 15.95 -10.04 3.63
CA ALA A 100 16.75 -11.14 3.09
C ALA A 100 17.61 -10.70 1.90
N SER A 101 17.14 -9.73 1.11
CA SER A 101 17.84 -9.22 -0.08
C SER A 101 19.17 -8.54 0.24
N THR A 102 19.38 -8.10 1.48
CA THR A 102 20.64 -7.51 1.97
C THR A 102 21.76 -8.56 2.12
N VAL A 103 21.43 -9.85 2.16
CA VAL A 103 22.38 -10.97 2.25
C VAL A 103 22.72 -11.56 0.87
N GLY A 104 22.34 -10.88 -0.21
CA GLY A 104 22.54 -11.38 -1.58
C GLY A 104 21.60 -12.51 -1.97
N SER A 105 20.51 -12.73 -1.23
CA SER A 105 19.50 -13.72 -1.58
C SER A 105 18.74 -13.29 -2.84
N ILE A 106 18.37 -14.29 -3.63
CA ILE A 106 17.42 -14.16 -4.73
C ILE A 106 16.14 -13.47 -4.20
N PRO A 107 15.59 -12.45 -4.87
CA PRO A 107 14.42 -11.73 -4.39
C PRO A 107 13.22 -12.68 -4.20
N LEU A 108 12.37 -12.43 -3.20
CA LEU A 108 11.23 -13.28 -2.82
C LEU A 108 10.29 -13.59 -4.00
N ASP A 109 10.24 -12.71 -4.99
CA ASP A 109 9.35 -12.81 -6.16
C ASP A 109 9.87 -13.77 -7.26
N THR A 110 11.10 -14.29 -7.12
CA THR A 110 11.71 -15.17 -8.12
C THR A 110 11.19 -16.61 -8.05
N PHE A 111 10.40 -16.96 -7.02
CA PHE A 111 9.82 -18.29 -6.86
C PHE A 111 8.51 -18.50 -7.64
N THR A 112 7.86 -17.46 -8.18
CA THR A 112 6.66 -17.64 -9.01
C THR A 112 6.51 -16.54 -10.06
N SER A 113 7.27 -16.64 -11.15
CA SER A 113 7.00 -15.85 -12.36
C SER A 113 6.76 -16.74 -13.58
N GLU A 114 5.92 -17.78 -13.43
CA GLU A 114 4.98 -18.10 -14.49
C GLU A 114 3.78 -17.17 -14.31
N GLY A 115 3.72 -16.13 -15.15
CA GLY A 115 2.51 -15.34 -15.27
C GLY A 115 1.39 -16.25 -15.77
N GLN A 116 0.26 -16.27 -15.07
CA GLN A 116 -0.95 -16.97 -15.50
C GLN A 116 -1.58 -16.36 -16.78
N ASP A 117 -0.95 -15.33 -17.35
CA ASP A 117 -1.28 -14.67 -18.62
C ASP A 117 -0.25 -14.95 -19.73
N GLY A 118 0.72 -15.87 -19.55
CA GLY A 118 1.76 -16.14 -20.55
C GLY A 118 2.79 -15.01 -20.73
N GLU A 119 2.65 -13.90 -20.01
CA GLU A 119 3.67 -12.86 -19.92
C GLU A 119 4.81 -13.35 -19.01
N THR A 120 5.82 -13.94 -19.65
CA THR A 120 7.13 -14.17 -19.02
C THR A 120 7.77 -12.82 -18.72
N ARG A 121 7.57 -12.31 -17.50
CA ARG A 121 8.38 -11.19 -17.02
C ARG A 121 9.80 -11.70 -16.81
N LYS A 122 10.66 -11.33 -17.75
CA LYS A 122 12.11 -11.53 -17.66
C LYS A 122 12.66 -10.58 -16.59
N PHE A 123 12.48 -10.94 -15.31
CA PHE A 123 13.52 -10.59 -14.36
C PHE A 123 14.79 -11.22 -14.90
N ALA A 124 15.80 -10.40 -15.25
CA ALA A 124 17.07 -10.95 -15.69
C ALA A 124 17.57 -11.86 -14.58
N LYS A 125 17.72 -13.16 -14.87
CA LYS A 125 18.04 -14.20 -13.87
C LYS A 125 19.31 -13.86 -13.06
N ASP A 126 20.16 -13.01 -13.62
CA ASP A 126 21.45 -12.62 -13.06
C ASP A 126 21.46 -11.19 -12.48
N ARG A 127 20.34 -10.44 -12.55
CA ARG A 127 20.28 -9.08 -12.00
C ARG A 127 20.14 -9.15 -10.48
N ARG A 128 21.21 -8.73 -9.80
CA ARG A 128 21.23 -8.55 -8.35
C ARG A 128 20.37 -7.35 -7.94
N VAL A 129 19.81 -7.43 -6.74
CA VAL A 129 19.12 -6.31 -6.10
C VAL A 129 20.11 -5.15 -5.95
N GLY A 130 19.80 -4.02 -6.56
CA GLY A 130 20.62 -2.81 -6.52
C GLY A 130 20.09 -1.79 -5.51
N SER A 131 20.88 -0.73 -5.26
CA SER A 131 20.47 0.41 -4.42
C SER A 131 19.18 1.09 -4.90
N ALA A 132 18.95 1.09 -6.22
CA ALA A 132 17.71 1.62 -6.81
C ALA A 132 16.47 0.82 -6.37
N ASP A 133 16.57 -0.50 -6.24
CA ASP A 133 15.48 -1.36 -5.79
C ASP A 133 15.16 -1.13 -4.30
N PHE A 134 16.20 -0.89 -3.49
CA PHE A 134 16.04 -0.45 -2.10
C PHE A 134 15.37 0.92 -2.01
N LEU A 135 15.76 1.87 -2.86
CA LEU A 135 15.14 3.20 -2.88
C LEU A 135 13.66 3.12 -3.29
N PHE A 136 13.32 2.28 -4.26
CA PHE A 136 11.93 2.01 -4.63
C PHE A 136 11.13 1.42 -3.46
N SER A 137 11.66 0.38 -2.81
CA SER A 137 11.00 -0.27 -1.68
C SER A 137 10.88 0.68 -0.48
N PHE A 138 11.88 1.51 -0.24
CA PHE A 138 11.85 2.54 0.79
C PHE A 138 10.80 3.61 0.48
N ALA A 139 10.77 4.13 -0.74
CA ALA A 139 9.80 5.15 -1.16
C ALA A 139 8.35 4.65 -1.08
N THR A 140 8.10 3.40 -1.45
CA THR A 140 6.75 2.81 -1.43
C THR A 140 6.21 2.52 -0.02
N HIS A 141 7.06 2.48 1.00
CA HIS A 141 6.63 2.23 2.39
C HIS A 141 6.75 3.48 3.28
N LEU A 142 7.88 4.17 3.23
CA LEU A 142 8.14 5.30 4.10
C LEU A 142 7.30 6.52 3.73
N ILE A 143 7.15 6.82 2.43
CA ILE A 143 6.39 8.01 2.01
C ILE A 143 4.92 7.88 2.40
N PRO A 144 4.25 6.72 2.19
CA PRO A 144 2.94 6.49 2.76
C PRO A 144 2.87 6.70 4.26
N ALA A 145 3.76 6.06 5.02
CA ALA A 145 3.76 6.13 6.48
C ALA A 145 3.93 7.57 7.00
N LEU A 146 4.90 8.32 6.45
CA LEU A 146 5.14 9.72 6.84
C LEU A 146 3.98 10.63 6.45
N SER A 147 3.40 10.46 5.26
CA SER A 147 2.28 11.30 4.81
C SER A 147 1.03 11.08 5.66
N ILE A 148 0.73 9.84 6.02
CA ILE A 148 -0.39 9.49 6.90
C ILE A 148 -0.14 10.04 8.30
N GLY A 149 1.06 9.85 8.85
CA GLY A 149 1.44 10.39 10.16
C GLY A 149 1.34 11.91 10.22
N ALA A 150 1.82 12.60 9.17
CA ALA A 150 1.69 14.05 9.05
C ALA A 150 0.21 14.48 8.94
N ALA A 151 -0.60 13.79 8.14
CA ALA A 151 -2.03 14.08 8.01
C ALA A 151 -2.76 13.95 9.35
N ILE A 152 -2.51 12.88 10.10
CA ILE A 152 -3.08 12.67 11.44
C ILE A 152 -2.60 13.76 12.42
N TYR A 153 -1.32 14.12 12.38
CA TYR A 153 -0.77 15.19 13.22
C TYR A 153 -1.44 16.54 12.95
N PHE A 154 -1.54 16.95 11.67
CA PHE A 154 -2.20 18.19 11.29
C PHE A 154 -3.69 18.18 11.65
N LEU A 155 -4.39 17.08 11.39
CA LEU A 155 -5.79 16.95 11.80
C LEU A 155 -5.97 17.13 13.30
N ARG A 156 -5.10 16.52 14.11
CA ARG A 156 -5.15 16.69 15.56
C ARG A 156 -4.91 18.15 15.95
N GLU A 157 -3.96 18.84 15.33
CA GLU A 157 -3.67 20.23 15.64
C GLU A 157 -4.81 21.18 15.26
N PHE A 158 -5.51 20.92 14.15
CA PHE A 158 -6.65 21.72 13.70
C PHE A 158 -7.96 21.44 14.45
N ASN A 159 -8.07 20.30 15.13
CA ASN A 159 -9.24 19.93 15.95
C ASN A 159 -9.04 20.21 17.45
N LYS A 160 -7.92 20.83 17.86
CA LYS A 160 -7.74 21.40 19.19
C LYS A 160 -8.53 22.68 19.34
#